data_AF-A0A7S3JR80-F1
#
_entry.id   AF-A0A7S3JR80-F1
#
_cell.length_a   1.000
_cell.length_b   1.000
_cell.length_c   1.000
_cell.angle_alpha   90.00
_cell.angle_beta   90.00
_cell.angle_gamma   90.00
#
_symmetry.space_group_name_H-M   'P 1'
#
loop_
_entity.id
_entity.type
_entity.pdbx_description
1 polymer ?
#
loop_
_entity_poly.entity_id
_entity_poly.type
_entity_poly.pdbx_seq_one_letter_code
_entity_poly.pdbx_strand_id
1 'polypeptide(L)'
;SFFNKRRHKYRIEYDDGDHEWIDIDKAYDRIQLFDGNGQWTMLEHAYRPALEAQRESKAEIKRRTQLAQNLEKSVAHWRVLNDDSSLYSNEPKPERWYHAQTGEVRLMREDAYIWMESRDDDGLFCFQHGETGERIYDKDPRLMPREDDPETAQAKSELIDKLRIGAYLASALLEQWSQSQDYKSQRALLKRVIQAKAKLRVFSTEMAQARELWTELEFKDDDELAYFAQVNVAAFDLLDQAERNSESD
;
A
#
# COMPACT_ATOMS: atom_id res chain seq x y z
N SER A 1 -27.73 -0.26 4.05
CA SER A 1 -28.30 -1.39 4.80
C SER A 1 -28.34 -1.02 6.28
N PHE A 2 -29.52 -1.07 6.90
CA PHE A 2 -29.66 -0.81 8.34
C PHE A 2 -29.12 -2.03 9.10
N PHE A 3 -27.93 -1.90 9.69
CA PHE A 3 -27.40 -2.88 10.63
C PHE A 3 -28.28 -2.88 11.88
N ASN A 4 -29.26 -3.78 11.93
CA ASN A 4 -30.00 -4.06 13.14
C ASN A 4 -29.09 -4.88 14.06
N LYS A 5 -28.17 -4.21 14.79
CA LYS A 5 -27.49 -4.84 15.93
C LYS A 5 -28.60 -5.31 16.88
N ARG A 6 -28.77 -6.63 17.05
CA ARG A 6 -29.64 -7.19 18.08
C ARG A 6 -29.25 -6.53 19.41
N ARG A 7 -30.14 -5.70 19.98
CA ARG A 7 -29.93 -5.13 21.30
C ARG A 7 -30.05 -6.27 22.31
N HIS A 8 -28.93 -6.68 22.89
CA HIS A 8 -28.90 -7.67 23.95
C HIS A 8 -29.40 -7.01 25.24
N LYS A 9 -30.72 -6.91 25.36
CA LYS A 9 -31.36 -6.43 26.59
C LYS A 9 -31.61 -7.59 27.54
N TYR A 10 -31.24 -7.40 28.80
CA TYR A 10 -31.44 -8.37 29.87
C TYR A 10 -32.46 -7.80 30.87
N ARG A 11 -33.32 -8.66 31.40
CA ARG A 11 -34.25 -8.29 32.47
C ARG A 11 -33.54 -8.46 33.80
N ILE A 12 -33.47 -7.39 34.58
CA ILE A 12 -33.02 -7.43 35.97
C ILE A 12 -34.25 -7.32 36.85
N GLU A 13 -34.29 -8.13 37.91
CA GLU A 13 -35.29 -8.05 38.98
C GLU A 13 -34.59 -7.52 40.24
N TYR A 14 -35.19 -6.52 40.85
CA TYR A 14 -34.72 -5.92 42.11
C TYR A 14 -35.31 -6.66 43.31
N ASP A 15 -34.72 -6.45 44.48
CA ASP A 15 -35.15 -7.06 45.74
C ASP A 15 -36.52 -6.55 46.22
N ASP A 16 -36.96 -5.40 45.74
CA ASP A 16 -38.30 -4.84 45.95
C ASP A 16 -39.38 -5.40 44.99
N GLY A 17 -39.00 -6.28 44.06
CA GLY A 17 -39.89 -6.89 43.07
C GLY A 17 -40.11 -6.05 41.81
N ASP A 18 -39.46 -4.88 41.68
CA ASP A 18 -39.45 -4.11 40.44
C ASP A 18 -38.52 -4.75 39.39
N HIS A 19 -38.68 -4.39 38.12
CA HIS A 19 -37.84 -4.92 37.06
C HIS A 19 -37.58 -3.93 35.93
N GLU A 20 -36.35 -3.92 35.43
CA GLU A 20 -35.96 -3.12 34.28
C GLU A 20 -35.29 -3.96 33.18
N TRP A 21 -35.46 -3.51 31.93
CA TRP A 21 -34.75 -4.06 30.77
C TRP A 21 -33.55 -3.21 30.44
N ILE A 22 -32.37 -3.69 30.77
CA ILE A 22 -31.11 -2.97 30.57
C ILE A 22 -30.32 -3.50 29.38
N ASP A 23 -29.60 -2.58 28.75
CA ASP A 23 -28.50 -2.90 27.85
C ASP A 23 -27.23 -2.94 28.69
N ILE A 24 -26.71 -4.15 28.98
CA ILE A 24 -25.56 -4.33 29.88
C ILE A 24 -24.35 -3.54 29.37
N ASP A 25 -24.18 -3.41 28.05
CA ASP A 25 -23.09 -2.64 27.44
C ASP A 25 -23.16 -1.14 27.76
N LYS A 26 -24.31 -0.63 28.21
CA LYS A 26 -24.56 0.79 28.52
C LYS A 26 -24.80 1.11 29.98
N ALA A 27 -25.14 0.11 30.79
CA ALA A 27 -25.55 0.28 32.19
C ALA A 27 -24.62 -0.45 33.18
N TYR A 28 -23.45 -0.91 32.74
CA TYR A 28 -22.51 -1.68 33.56
C TYR A 28 -21.97 -0.92 34.79
N ASP A 29 -22.00 0.41 34.74
CA ASP A 29 -21.56 1.35 35.78
C ASP A 29 -22.52 1.48 36.96
N ARG A 30 -23.75 0.95 36.84
CA ARG A 30 -24.79 0.99 37.88
C ARG A 30 -25.30 -0.38 38.32
N ILE A 31 -24.77 -1.46 37.74
CA ILE A 31 -25.17 -2.83 38.08
C ILE A 31 -24.23 -3.35 39.16
N GLN A 32 -24.81 -3.91 40.22
CA GLN A 32 -24.09 -4.63 41.26
C GLN A 32 -24.44 -6.11 41.21
N LEU A 33 -23.44 -6.96 41.40
CA LEU A 33 -23.58 -8.39 41.52
C LEU A 33 -23.45 -8.78 42.98
N PHE A 34 -24.39 -9.58 43.46
CA PHE A 34 -24.29 -10.21 44.78
C PHE A 34 -23.50 -11.52 44.63
N ASP A 35 -22.38 -11.63 45.33
CA ASP A 35 -21.55 -12.83 45.30
C ASP A 35 -22.02 -13.89 46.31
N GLY A 36 -21.52 -15.12 46.17
CA GLY A 36 -21.82 -16.23 47.08
C GLY A 36 -21.25 -16.07 48.50
N ASN A 37 -20.47 -15.01 48.75
CA ASN A 37 -19.91 -14.67 50.05
C ASN A 37 -20.70 -13.55 50.77
N GLY A 38 -21.80 -13.09 50.17
CA GLY A 38 -22.68 -12.07 50.73
C GLY A 38 -22.22 -10.63 50.49
N GLN A 39 -21.34 -10.39 49.51
CA GLN A 39 -20.85 -9.06 49.16
C GLN A 39 -21.41 -8.57 47.82
N TRP A 40 -21.66 -7.27 47.75
CA TRP A 40 -22.05 -6.59 46.51
C TRP A 40 -20.81 -6.03 45.81
N THR A 41 -20.59 -6.43 44.57
CA THR A 41 -19.48 -5.92 43.73
C THR A 41 -20.05 -5.28 42.47
N MET A 42 -19.54 -4.10 42.07
CA MET A 42 -19.95 -3.49 40.81
C MET A 42 -19.60 -4.42 39.63
N LEU A 43 -20.55 -4.62 38.71
CA LEU A 43 -20.35 -5.38 37.48
C LEU A 43 -19.15 -4.85 36.68
N GLU A 44 -19.00 -3.52 36.68
CA GLU A 44 -17.84 -2.83 36.14
C GLU A 44 -16.53 -3.37 36.70
N HIS A 45 -16.35 -3.39 38.03
CA HIS A 45 -15.09 -3.85 38.64
C HIS A 45 -14.86 -5.35 38.46
N ALA A 46 -15.92 -6.15 38.42
CA ALA A 46 -15.83 -7.59 38.28
C ALA A 46 -15.45 -8.04 36.87
N TYR A 47 -15.93 -7.36 35.81
CA TYR A 47 -15.78 -7.82 34.42
C TYR A 47 -15.02 -6.88 33.48
N ARG A 48 -14.88 -5.59 33.82
CA ARG A 48 -14.22 -4.62 32.93
C ARG A 48 -12.77 -4.99 32.58
N PRO A 49 -11.92 -5.46 33.51
CA PRO A 49 -10.56 -5.89 33.16
C PRO A 49 -10.55 -7.04 32.16
N ALA A 50 -11.46 -8.01 32.31
CA ALA A 50 -11.57 -9.15 31.40
C ALA A 50 -12.11 -8.74 30.00
N LEU A 51 -13.07 -7.81 29.96
CA LEU A 51 -13.63 -7.27 28.71
C LEU A 51 -12.63 -6.36 27.98
N GLU A 52 -11.89 -5.54 28.71
CA GLU A 52 -10.81 -4.71 28.16
C GLU A 52 -9.68 -5.58 27.61
N ALA A 53 -9.21 -6.57 28.38
CA ALA A 53 -8.22 -7.55 27.90
C ALA A 53 -8.70 -8.31 26.66
N GLN A 54 -9.98 -8.68 26.59
CA GLN A 54 -10.55 -9.32 25.41
C GLN A 54 -10.61 -8.37 24.19
N ARG A 55 -10.94 -7.08 24.42
CA ARG A 55 -10.97 -6.07 23.35
C ARG A 55 -9.57 -5.78 22.83
N GLU A 56 -8.59 -5.64 23.72
CA GLU A 56 -7.18 -5.46 23.38
C GLU A 56 -6.64 -6.66 22.62
N SER A 57 -6.92 -7.88 23.09
CA SER A 57 -6.54 -9.11 22.37
C SER A 57 -7.13 -9.16 20.97
N LYS A 58 -8.44 -8.85 20.80
CA LYS A 58 -9.07 -8.78 19.47
C LYS A 58 -8.48 -7.69 18.60
N ALA A 59 -8.17 -6.52 19.17
CA ALA A 59 -7.56 -5.41 18.45
C ALA A 59 -6.15 -5.76 17.98
N GLU A 60 -5.36 -6.43 18.83
CA GLU A 60 -4.01 -6.87 18.51
C GLU A 60 -3.99 -7.95 17.43
N ILE A 61 -4.87 -8.95 17.52
CA ILE A 61 -5.02 -9.97 16.46
C ILE A 61 -5.35 -9.29 15.12
N LYS A 62 -6.30 -8.35 15.13
CA LYS A 62 -6.68 -7.61 13.93
C LYS A 62 -5.52 -6.77 13.39
N ARG A 63 -4.78 -6.10 14.26
CA ARG A 63 -3.61 -5.30 13.90
C ARG A 63 -2.53 -6.18 13.27
N ARG A 64 -2.17 -7.28 13.92
CA ARG A 64 -1.17 -8.25 13.42
C ARG A 64 -1.57 -8.82 12.07
N THR A 65 -2.85 -9.19 11.91
CA THR A 65 -3.38 -9.67 10.62
C THR A 65 -3.21 -8.64 9.51
N GLN A 66 -3.53 -7.37 9.79
CA GLN A 66 -3.39 -6.30 8.81
C GLN A 66 -1.92 -6.04 8.44
N LEU A 67 -1.03 -6.06 9.44
CA LEU A 67 0.42 -5.89 9.22
C LEU A 67 0.96 -7.02 8.36
N ALA A 68 0.66 -8.27 8.69
CA ALA A 68 1.08 -9.45 7.92
C ALA A 68 0.62 -9.40 6.46
N GLN A 69 -0.64 -9.00 6.21
CA GLN A 69 -1.17 -8.85 4.86
C GLN A 69 -0.48 -7.73 4.08
N ASN A 70 -0.17 -6.61 4.74
CA ASN A 70 0.53 -5.49 4.11
C ASN A 70 1.98 -5.87 3.78
N LEU A 71 2.63 -6.61 4.69
CA LEU A 71 3.99 -7.10 4.53
C LEU A 71 4.08 -8.10 3.37
N GLU A 72 3.20 -9.10 3.31
CA GLU A 72 3.17 -10.09 2.23
C GLU A 72 3.01 -9.43 0.85
N LYS A 73 2.15 -8.41 0.76
CA LYS A 73 2.00 -7.61 -0.47
C LYS A 73 3.28 -6.84 -0.80
N SER A 74 3.89 -6.19 0.18
CA SER A 74 5.11 -5.40 -0.03
C SER A 74 6.29 -6.27 -0.49
N VAL A 75 6.49 -7.45 0.12
CA VAL A 75 7.54 -8.42 -0.27
C VAL A 75 7.47 -8.78 -1.75
N ALA A 76 6.26 -8.95 -2.30
CA ALA A 76 6.05 -9.26 -3.71
C ALA A 76 6.48 -8.15 -4.69
N HIS A 77 6.71 -6.92 -4.21
CA HIS A 77 7.08 -5.75 -5.03
C HIS A 77 8.57 -5.38 -4.94
N TRP A 78 9.33 -6.00 -4.04
CA TRP A 78 10.78 -5.78 -3.96
C TRP A 78 11.51 -6.53 -5.10
N ARG A 79 12.47 -5.85 -5.73
CA ARG A 79 13.28 -6.35 -6.84
C ARG A 79 14.74 -5.95 -6.64
N VAL A 80 15.66 -6.81 -7.07
CA VAL A 80 17.10 -6.52 -7.05
C VAL A 80 17.42 -5.52 -8.15
N LEU A 81 18.12 -4.43 -7.80
CA LEU A 81 18.74 -3.52 -8.75
C LEU A 81 20.08 -4.10 -9.19
N ASN A 82 20.24 -4.36 -10.48
CA ASN A 82 21.47 -4.94 -11.01
C ASN A 82 22.50 -3.83 -11.22
N ASP A 83 23.25 -3.50 -10.18
CA ASP A 83 24.33 -2.53 -10.30
C ASP A 83 25.57 -3.15 -10.96
N ASP A 84 25.72 -2.92 -12.26
CA ASP A 84 26.93 -3.23 -13.05
C ASP A 84 28.20 -2.61 -12.44
N SER A 85 28.07 -1.61 -11.55
CA SER A 85 29.23 -1.02 -10.85
C SER A 85 29.93 -1.98 -9.89
N SER A 86 29.27 -3.07 -9.49
CA SER A 86 29.90 -4.15 -8.70
C SER A 86 31.02 -4.86 -9.47
N LEU A 87 31.03 -4.80 -10.81
CA LEU A 87 32.09 -5.39 -11.64
C LEU A 87 33.43 -4.64 -11.55
N TYR A 88 33.42 -3.39 -11.07
CA TYR A 88 34.60 -2.51 -11.06
C TYR A 88 35.11 -2.18 -9.65
N SER A 89 34.49 -2.75 -8.61
CA SER A 89 34.85 -2.56 -7.21
C SER A 89 35.27 -3.89 -6.60
N ASN A 90 36.47 -3.94 -6.00
CA ASN A 90 36.95 -5.13 -5.29
C ASN A 90 36.30 -5.32 -3.91
N GLU A 91 35.40 -4.42 -3.50
CA GLU A 91 34.71 -4.50 -2.21
C GLU A 91 33.30 -5.08 -2.42
N PRO A 92 32.88 -6.07 -1.62
CA PRO A 92 31.53 -6.60 -1.67
C PRO A 92 30.56 -5.50 -1.23
N LYS A 93 29.86 -4.90 -2.19
CA LYS A 93 28.78 -3.96 -1.89
C LYS A 93 27.51 -4.73 -1.53
N PRO A 94 26.73 -4.26 -0.55
CA PRO A 94 25.43 -4.84 -0.25
C PRO A 94 24.50 -4.74 -1.47
N GLU A 95 23.72 -5.80 -1.69
CA GLU A 95 22.75 -5.86 -2.78
C GLU A 95 21.70 -4.75 -2.62
N ARG A 96 21.46 -3.99 -3.69
CA ARG A 96 20.47 -2.91 -3.71
C ARG A 96 19.13 -3.46 -4.16
N TRP A 97 18.06 -3.07 -3.47
CA TRP A 97 16.70 -3.49 -3.75
C TRP A 97 15.82 -2.25 -3.95
N TYR A 98 14.94 -2.30 -4.95
CA TYR A 98 13.92 -1.27 -5.17
C TYR A 98 12.51 -1.84 -5.02
N HIS A 99 11.57 -1.03 -4.53
CA HIS A 99 10.17 -1.39 -4.37
C HIS A 99 9.34 -0.78 -5.51
N ALA A 100 8.93 -1.62 -6.46
CA ALA A 100 8.27 -1.18 -7.71
C ALA A 100 7.00 -0.33 -7.48
N GLN A 101 6.28 -0.52 -6.36
CA GLN A 101 5.08 0.26 -6.12
C GLN A 101 5.37 1.69 -5.64
N THR A 102 6.44 1.89 -4.88
CA THR A 102 6.73 3.13 -4.12
C THR A 102 7.97 3.86 -4.62
N GLY A 103 8.80 3.23 -5.45
CA GLY A 103 10.09 3.76 -5.91
C GLY A 103 11.17 3.79 -4.82
N GLU A 104 10.91 3.16 -3.67
CA GLU A 104 11.82 3.15 -2.52
C GLU A 104 13.02 2.24 -2.78
N VAL A 105 14.22 2.71 -2.47
CA VAL A 105 15.46 1.93 -2.57
C VAL A 105 16.05 1.66 -1.18
N ARG A 106 16.49 0.42 -0.97
CA ARG A 106 17.12 -0.06 0.27
C ARG A 106 18.27 -1.00 -0.04
N LEU A 107 19.22 -1.05 0.90
CA LEU A 107 20.30 -2.03 0.89
C LEU A 107 19.89 -3.29 1.65
N MET A 108 20.32 -4.45 1.17
CA MET A 108 20.24 -5.67 1.95
C MET A 108 21.27 -5.64 3.08
N ARG A 109 20.86 -6.06 4.28
CA ARG A 109 21.75 -6.17 5.44
C ARG A 109 22.68 -7.37 5.28
N GLU A 110 23.87 -7.28 5.89
CA GLU A 110 24.83 -8.39 5.94
C GLU A 110 24.26 -9.65 6.59
N ASP A 111 23.38 -9.47 7.58
CA ASP A 111 22.75 -10.53 8.35
C ASP A 111 21.38 -10.96 7.78
N ALA A 112 21.02 -10.52 6.57
CA ALA A 112 19.73 -10.84 5.95
C ALA A 112 19.46 -12.35 5.85
N TYR A 113 20.50 -13.18 5.70
CA TYR A 113 20.39 -14.63 5.58
C TYR A 113 19.83 -15.32 6.83
N ILE A 114 19.83 -14.66 7.99
CA ILE A 114 19.26 -15.23 9.23
C ILE A 114 17.73 -15.11 9.26
N TRP A 115 17.15 -14.25 8.43
CA TRP A 115 15.71 -13.99 8.38
C TRP A 115 15.07 -14.77 7.24
N MET A 116 14.10 -15.60 7.58
CA MET A 116 13.39 -16.45 6.61
C MET A 116 11.92 -16.06 6.51
N GLU A 117 11.37 -16.11 5.30
CA GLU A 117 9.94 -16.01 5.07
C GLU A 117 9.26 -17.24 5.69
N SER A 118 8.25 -17.00 6.53
CA SER A 118 7.57 -18.04 7.30
C SER A 118 6.09 -17.73 7.45
N ARG A 119 5.34 -18.68 8.00
CA ARG A 119 3.96 -18.46 8.46
C ARG A 119 3.86 -18.85 9.93
N ASP A 120 3.16 -18.02 10.70
CA ASP A 120 2.85 -18.34 12.09
C ASP A 120 1.79 -19.46 12.20
N ASP A 121 1.43 -19.80 13.43
CA ASP A 121 0.47 -20.88 13.73
C ASP A 121 -0.95 -20.56 13.23
N ASP A 122 -1.24 -19.27 12.99
CA ASP A 122 -2.50 -18.77 12.42
C ASP A 122 -2.43 -18.63 10.88
N GLY A 123 -1.29 -19.00 10.26
CA GLY A 123 -1.06 -18.90 8.82
C GLY A 123 -0.69 -17.49 8.33
N LEU A 124 -0.41 -16.55 9.22
CA LEU A 124 -0.05 -15.18 8.88
C LEU A 124 1.41 -15.11 8.40
N PHE A 125 1.64 -14.38 7.31
CA PHE A 125 2.98 -14.13 6.78
C PHE A 125 3.84 -13.33 7.77
N CYS A 126 5.06 -13.78 8.00
CA CYS A 126 6.05 -13.07 8.81
C CYS A 126 7.47 -13.40 8.38
N PHE A 127 8.42 -12.61 8.86
CA PHE A 127 9.83 -12.97 8.87
C PHE A 127 10.18 -13.59 10.20
N GLN A 128 10.80 -14.77 10.17
CA GLN A 128 11.28 -15.47 11.35
C GLN A 128 12.80 -15.47 11.39
N HIS A 129 13.36 -15.06 12.53
CA HIS A 129 14.78 -15.17 12.81
C HIS A 129 15.16 -16.65 13.04
N GLY A 130 16.12 -17.16 12.29
CA GLY A 130 16.49 -18.58 12.31
C GLY A 130 17.00 -19.08 13.67
N GLU A 131 17.77 -18.25 14.37
CA GLU A 131 18.35 -18.64 15.68
C GLU A 131 17.42 -18.37 16.87
N THR A 132 16.83 -17.17 16.98
CA THR A 132 16.02 -16.77 18.14
C THR A 132 14.56 -17.19 18.06
N GLY A 133 14.07 -17.48 16.85
CA GLY A 133 12.65 -17.72 16.59
C GLY A 133 11.78 -16.46 16.63
N GLU A 134 12.37 -15.27 16.76
CA GLU A 134 11.65 -13.99 16.72
C GLU A 134 10.86 -13.83 15.41
N ARG A 135 9.64 -13.30 15.49
CA ARG A 135 8.74 -13.09 14.35
C ARG A 135 8.43 -11.60 14.16
N ILE A 136 8.60 -11.09 12.94
CA ILE A 136 8.32 -9.71 12.54
C ILE A 136 7.20 -9.68 11.48
N TYR A 137 6.22 -8.81 11.65
CA TYR A 137 5.00 -8.75 10.82
C TYR A 137 4.81 -7.41 10.10
N ASP A 138 5.59 -6.37 10.41
CA ASP A 138 5.34 -5.00 9.96
C ASP A 138 6.31 -4.50 8.88
N LYS A 139 7.48 -5.11 8.74
CA LYS A 139 8.50 -4.75 7.75
C LYS A 139 9.38 -5.94 7.39
N ASP A 140 10.10 -5.83 6.27
CA ASP A 140 11.16 -6.77 5.91
C ASP A 140 12.43 -6.45 6.73
N PRO A 141 12.84 -7.32 7.67
CA PRO A 141 13.99 -7.09 8.53
C PRO A 141 15.33 -7.33 7.82
N ARG A 142 15.32 -7.92 6.61
CA ARG A 142 16.51 -8.14 5.76
C ARG A 142 17.01 -6.85 5.15
N LEU A 143 16.16 -5.83 5.03
CA LEU A 143 16.48 -4.57 4.38
C LEU A 143 16.88 -3.51 5.42
N MET A 144 17.89 -2.70 5.09
CA MET A 144 18.27 -1.52 5.84
C MET A 144 17.16 -0.45 5.78
N PRO A 145 17.20 0.58 6.64
CA PRO A 145 16.36 1.76 6.46
C PRO A 145 16.54 2.38 5.07
N ARG A 146 15.58 3.24 4.67
CA ARG A 146 15.59 3.97 3.40
C ARG A 146 16.92 4.67 3.16
N GLU A 147 17.45 4.57 1.93
CA GLU A 147 18.54 5.43 1.46
C GLU A 147 18.04 6.87 1.26
N ASP A 148 16.85 7.00 0.68
CA ASP A 148 16.20 8.29 0.44
C ASP A 148 15.78 8.96 1.75
N ASP A 149 15.98 10.26 1.84
CA ASP A 149 15.36 11.07 2.89
C ASP A 149 13.82 11.07 2.73
N PRO A 150 13.07 11.38 3.80
CA PRO A 150 11.60 11.34 3.76
C PRO A 150 10.96 12.22 2.67
N GLU A 151 11.57 13.36 2.33
CA GLU A 151 11.06 14.28 1.31
C GLU A 151 11.24 13.67 -0.09
N THR A 152 12.43 13.14 -0.38
CA THR A 152 12.72 12.43 -1.63
C THR A 152 11.84 11.21 -1.82
N ALA A 153 11.66 10.41 -0.76
CA ALA A 153 10.80 9.22 -0.82
C ALA A 153 9.34 9.58 -1.09
N GLN A 154 8.84 10.67 -0.48
CA GLN A 154 7.50 11.17 -0.74
C GLN A 154 7.36 11.68 -2.18
N ALA A 155 8.33 12.46 -2.67
CA ALA A 155 8.35 12.98 -4.03
C ALA A 155 8.34 11.85 -5.07
N LYS A 156 9.16 10.79 -4.87
CA LYS A 156 9.17 9.60 -5.73
C LYS A 156 7.81 8.91 -5.77
N SER A 157 7.18 8.70 -4.61
CA SER A 157 5.85 8.07 -4.54
C SER A 157 4.77 8.90 -5.25
N GLU A 158 4.74 10.22 -5.04
CA GLU A 158 3.78 11.11 -5.68
C GLU A 158 3.97 11.15 -7.20
N LEU A 159 5.22 11.16 -7.66
CA LEU A 159 5.55 11.12 -9.09
C LEU A 159 5.11 9.83 -9.76
N ILE A 160 5.36 8.68 -9.14
CA ILE A 160 4.89 7.38 -9.67
C ILE A 160 3.38 7.40 -9.86
N ASP A 161 2.61 7.88 -8.89
CA ASP A 161 1.15 7.92 -8.99
C ASP A 161 0.65 8.84 -10.13
N LYS A 162 1.30 9.99 -10.33
CA LYS A 162 1.00 10.88 -11.46
C LYS A 162 1.37 10.24 -12.80
N LEU A 163 2.53 9.58 -12.86
CA LEU A 163 3.01 8.92 -14.08
C LEU A 163 2.09 7.76 -14.47
N ARG A 164 1.57 6.98 -13.52
CA ARG A 164 0.56 5.94 -13.77
C ARG A 164 -0.69 6.50 -14.47
N ILE A 165 -1.20 7.64 -14.01
CA ILE A 165 -2.36 8.29 -14.62
C ILE A 165 -2.05 8.75 -16.05
N GLY A 166 -0.87 9.35 -16.25
CA GLY A 166 -0.40 9.79 -17.57
C GLY A 166 -0.22 8.62 -18.53
N ALA A 167 0.41 7.54 -18.07
CA ALA A 167 0.61 6.32 -18.83
C ALA A 167 -0.71 5.67 -19.22
N TYR A 168 -1.71 5.62 -18.32
CA TYR A 168 -3.04 5.11 -18.64
C TYR A 168 -3.71 5.92 -19.76
N LEU A 169 -3.69 7.25 -19.67
CA LEU A 169 -4.23 8.14 -20.71
C LEU A 169 -3.53 7.92 -22.05
N ALA A 170 -2.19 7.92 -22.05
CA ALA A 170 -1.38 7.78 -23.24
C ALA A 170 -1.55 6.40 -23.89
N SER A 171 -1.56 5.32 -23.09
CA SER A 171 -1.81 3.95 -23.57
C SER A 171 -3.19 3.82 -24.21
N ALA A 172 -4.23 4.41 -23.61
CA ALA A 172 -5.58 4.38 -24.16
C ALA A 172 -5.71 5.13 -25.50
N LEU A 173 -4.94 6.22 -25.70
CA LEU A 173 -4.89 6.92 -26.99
C LEU A 173 -4.16 6.10 -28.05
N LEU A 174 -3.03 5.48 -27.68
CA LEU A 174 -2.25 4.62 -28.58
C LEU A 174 -3.01 3.36 -28.99
N GLU A 175 -3.75 2.74 -28.06
CA GLU A 175 -4.58 1.59 -28.35
C GLU A 175 -5.73 1.95 -29.30
N GLN A 176 -6.40 3.09 -29.08
CA GLN A 176 -7.42 3.56 -30.02
C GLN A 176 -6.83 3.86 -31.40
N TRP A 177 -5.58 4.36 -31.44
CA TRP A 177 -4.88 4.61 -32.70
C TRP A 177 -4.61 3.30 -33.46
N SER A 178 -4.10 2.28 -32.78
CA SER A 178 -3.83 0.98 -33.40
C SER A 178 -5.10 0.25 -33.87
N GLN A 179 -6.24 0.49 -33.21
CA GLN A 179 -7.54 -0.07 -33.58
C GLN A 179 -8.28 0.73 -34.66
N SER A 180 -7.83 1.95 -34.98
CA SER A 180 -8.51 2.81 -35.96
C SER A 180 -8.21 2.38 -37.40
N GLN A 181 -9.21 1.78 -38.07
CA GLN A 181 -9.05 1.23 -39.42
C GLN A 181 -9.38 2.21 -40.56
N ASP A 182 -10.13 3.28 -40.28
CA ASP A 182 -10.61 4.21 -41.30
C ASP A 182 -10.19 5.66 -41.02
N TYR A 183 -10.11 6.46 -42.08
CA TYR A 183 -9.68 7.87 -42.00
C TYR A 183 -10.55 8.71 -41.04
N LYS A 184 -11.85 8.40 -40.95
CA LYS A 184 -12.78 9.15 -40.10
C LYS A 184 -12.50 8.90 -38.61
N SER A 185 -12.26 7.65 -38.20
CA SER A 185 -11.91 7.34 -36.80
C SER A 185 -10.55 7.94 -36.44
N GLN A 186 -9.57 7.85 -37.33
CA GLN A 186 -8.25 8.45 -37.13
C GLN A 186 -8.34 9.98 -36.94
N ARG A 187 -9.07 10.68 -37.81
CA ARG A 187 -9.26 12.14 -37.67
C ARG A 187 -10.00 12.53 -36.39
N ALA A 188 -10.99 11.74 -35.96
CA ALA A 188 -11.68 11.96 -34.69
C ALA A 188 -10.74 11.74 -33.48
N LEU A 189 -9.87 10.74 -33.55
CA LEU A 189 -8.88 10.46 -32.51
C LEU A 189 -7.82 11.56 -32.44
N LEU A 190 -7.27 12.02 -33.56
CA LEU A 190 -6.28 13.12 -33.56
C LEU A 190 -6.85 14.40 -32.93
N LYS A 191 -8.13 14.72 -33.14
CA LYS A 191 -8.80 15.82 -32.42
C LYS A 191 -8.83 15.60 -30.91
N ARG A 192 -9.04 14.37 -30.44
CA ARG A 192 -9.00 14.03 -29.00
C ARG A 192 -7.58 14.11 -28.45
N VAL A 193 -6.57 13.72 -29.24
CA VAL A 193 -5.15 13.87 -28.87
C VAL A 193 -4.80 15.34 -28.67
N ILE A 194 -5.24 16.23 -29.59
CA ILE A 194 -5.07 17.69 -29.42
C ILE A 194 -5.79 18.19 -28.16
N GLN A 195 -7.01 17.72 -27.88
CA GLN A 195 -7.71 18.06 -26.63
C GLN A 195 -6.97 17.58 -25.38
N ALA A 196 -6.24 16.47 -25.48
CA ALA A 196 -5.41 15.91 -24.40
C ALA A 196 -4.02 16.55 -24.29
N LYS A 197 -3.62 17.42 -25.23
CA LYS A 197 -2.28 18.04 -25.32
C LYS A 197 -1.77 18.60 -23.99
N ALA A 198 -2.59 19.36 -23.27
CA ALA A 198 -2.18 19.94 -21.99
C ALA A 198 -1.83 18.86 -20.94
N LYS A 199 -2.61 17.76 -20.90
CA LYS A 199 -2.35 16.63 -19.98
C LYS A 199 -1.11 15.83 -20.39
N LEU A 200 -0.91 15.61 -21.69
CA LEU A 200 0.31 14.96 -22.20
C LEU A 200 1.56 15.79 -21.88
N ARG A 201 1.49 17.12 -21.97
CA ARG A 201 2.58 18.01 -21.55
C ARG A 201 2.89 17.91 -20.06
N VAL A 202 1.87 17.89 -19.20
CA VAL A 202 2.07 17.65 -17.77
C VAL A 202 2.77 16.30 -17.55
N PHE A 203 2.28 15.23 -18.19
CA PHE A 203 2.91 13.91 -18.09
C PHE A 203 4.39 13.92 -18.52
N SER A 204 4.74 14.62 -19.60
CA SER A 204 6.13 14.78 -20.02
C SER A 204 6.98 15.57 -19.02
N THR A 205 6.41 16.57 -18.35
CA THR A 205 7.11 17.32 -17.30
C THR A 205 7.37 16.44 -16.07
N GLU A 206 6.37 15.69 -15.62
CA GLU A 206 6.53 14.75 -14.51
C GLU A 206 7.54 13.64 -14.88
N MET A 207 7.58 13.20 -16.14
CA MET A 207 8.57 12.25 -16.63
C MET A 207 10.00 12.83 -16.64
N ALA A 208 10.15 14.13 -16.92
CA ALA A 208 11.43 14.82 -16.81
C ALA A 208 11.88 14.92 -15.34
N GLN A 209 10.97 15.27 -14.43
CA GLN A 209 11.24 15.30 -12.98
C GLN A 209 11.64 13.92 -12.45
N ALA A 210 11.01 12.85 -12.93
CA ALA A 210 11.42 11.49 -12.55
C ALA A 210 12.84 11.14 -13.04
N ARG A 211 13.30 11.68 -14.16
CA ARG A 211 14.71 11.49 -14.59
C ARG A 211 15.72 12.27 -13.74
N GLU A 212 15.27 13.27 -12.98
CA GLU A 212 16.12 14.03 -12.05
C GLU A 212 16.21 13.35 -10.67
N LEU A 213 15.16 12.65 -10.26
CA LEU A 213 15.06 12.04 -8.92
C LEU A 213 15.53 10.59 -8.84
N TRP A 214 15.49 9.85 -9.95
CA TRP A 214 16.03 8.50 -10.03
C TRP A 214 17.40 8.52 -10.69
N THR A 215 18.32 7.69 -10.19
CA THR A 215 19.57 7.45 -10.92
C THR A 215 19.26 6.76 -12.25
N GLU A 216 20.16 6.90 -13.23
CA GLU A 216 19.97 6.29 -14.56
C GLU A 216 19.77 4.76 -14.47
N LEU A 217 20.44 4.12 -13.52
CA LEU A 217 20.30 2.69 -13.25
C LEU A 217 18.92 2.36 -12.68
N GLU A 218 18.49 3.03 -11.61
CA GLU A 218 17.18 2.81 -10.99
C GLU A 218 16.04 3.05 -11.98
N PHE A 219 16.17 4.06 -12.83
CA PHE A 219 15.18 4.38 -13.85
C PHE A 219 15.07 3.28 -14.91
N LYS A 220 16.20 2.69 -15.31
CA LYS A 220 16.26 1.65 -16.35
C LYS A 220 15.77 0.30 -15.86
N ASP A 221 16.06 -0.04 -14.60
CA ASP A 221 15.67 -1.32 -14.00
C ASP A 221 14.21 -1.32 -13.49
N ASP A 222 13.59 -0.14 -13.36
CA ASP A 222 12.16 -0.03 -13.04
C ASP A 222 11.28 -0.20 -14.29
N ASP A 223 10.66 -1.38 -14.42
CA ASP A 223 9.74 -1.72 -15.51
C ASP A 223 8.59 -0.71 -15.70
N GLU A 224 8.06 -0.13 -14.62
CA GLU A 224 6.98 0.88 -14.70
C GLU A 224 7.53 2.18 -15.29
N LEU A 225 8.67 2.69 -14.80
CA LEU A 225 9.29 3.92 -15.34
C LEU A 225 9.72 3.76 -16.79
N ALA A 226 10.30 2.60 -17.14
CA ALA A 226 10.66 2.28 -18.52
C ALA A 226 9.43 2.26 -19.44
N TYR A 227 8.33 1.63 -18.99
CA TYR A 227 7.06 1.63 -19.70
C TYR A 227 6.48 3.05 -19.85
N PHE A 228 6.49 3.86 -18.77
CA PHE A 228 6.00 5.24 -18.81
C PHE A 228 6.78 6.08 -19.81
N ALA A 229 8.11 5.95 -19.85
CA ALA A 229 8.96 6.64 -20.80
C ALA A 229 8.64 6.24 -22.24
N GLN A 230 8.47 4.94 -22.51
CA GLN A 230 8.13 4.43 -23.84
C GLN A 230 6.78 4.96 -24.32
N VAL A 231 5.75 4.87 -23.47
CA VAL A 231 4.39 5.32 -23.78
C VAL A 231 4.34 6.84 -23.95
N ASN A 232 5.11 7.60 -23.16
CA ASN A 232 5.22 9.04 -23.32
C ASN A 232 5.76 9.42 -24.70
N VAL A 233 6.86 8.81 -25.14
CA VAL A 233 7.45 9.07 -26.47
C VAL A 233 6.43 8.80 -27.58
N ALA A 234 5.80 7.63 -27.56
CA ALA A 234 4.81 7.27 -28.59
C ALA A 234 3.58 8.19 -28.60
N ALA A 235 3.12 8.64 -27.43
CA ALA A 235 2.00 9.57 -27.34
C ALA A 235 2.35 10.97 -27.88
N PHE A 236 3.59 11.42 -27.73
CA PHE A 236 4.07 12.67 -28.33
C PHE A 236 4.26 12.56 -29.83
N ASP A 237 4.74 11.42 -30.34
CA ASP A 237 4.77 11.18 -31.79
C ASP A 237 3.36 11.26 -32.40
N LEU A 238 2.35 10.74 -31.70
CA LEU A 238 0.95 10.84 -32.12
C LEU A 238 0.41 12.28 -32.01
N LEU A 239 0.82 13.05 -31.00
CA LEU A 239 0.46 14.45 -30.86
C LEU A 239 1.05 15.29 -32.00
N ASP A 240 2.32 15.10 -32.35
CA ASP A 240 2.98 15.78 -33.46
C ASP A 240 2.29 15.50 -34.79
N GLN A 241 1.86 14.25 -35.02
CA GLN A 241 1.04 13.88 -36.18
C GLN A 241 -0.31 14.61 -36.18
N ALA A 242 -0.97 14.72 -35.01
CA ALA A 242 -2.23 15.42 -34.87
C ALA A 242 -2.09 16.92 -35.22
N GLU A 243 -1.01 17.55 -34.75
CA GLU A 243 -0.73 18.96 -35.00
C GLU A 243 -0.49 19.23 -36.49
N ARG A 244 0.36 18.44 -37.16
CA ARG A 244 0.61 18.56 -38.62
C ARG A 244 -0.67 18.43 -39.45
N ASN A 245 -1.54 17.50 -39.07
CA ASN A 245 -2.81 17.29 -39.77
C ASN A 245 -3.80 18.43 -39.51
N SER A 246 -3.73 19.12 -38.37
CA SER A 246 -4.58 20.26 -38.06
C SER A 246 -4.18 21.55 -38.78
N GLU A 247 -2.91 21.68 -39.20
CA GLU A 247 -2.40 22.82 -39.98
C GLU A 247 -2.70 22.70 -41.48
N SER A 248 -3.06 21.50 -41.93
CA SER A 248 -3.35 21.20 -43.35
C SER A 248 -4.84 21.34 -43.72
N ASP A 249 -5.72 21.57 -42.75
CA ASP A 249 -7.17 21.80 -42.89
C ASP A 249 -7.51 23.31 -42.82
#